data_AF-A0A1F9ALH0-F1
#
_entry.id   AF-A0A1F9ALH0-F1
#
_cell.length_a   1.000
_cell.length_b   1.000
_cell.length_c   1.000
_cell.angle_alpha   90.00
_cell.angle_beta   90.00
_cell.angle_gamma   90.00
#
_symmetry.space_group_name_H-M   'P 1'
#
loop_
_entity.id
_entity.type
_entity.pdbx_description
1 polymer ?
#
loop_
_entity_poly.entity_id
_entity_poly.type
_entity_poly.pdbx_seq_one_letter_code
_entity_poly.pdbx_strand_id
1 'polypeptide(L)'
;TSELGTTECDDGVDNASDTDTLADMNDPGCTGPDDASELGTVECDDGVDNASDTDTAVDMNDPGCTGPDDTSELGTTECDDGVDNDGWGDVDLNDPGCTGPADDEYGTEVCDDGVDNDGDTFIDQADSGCWAYNDAAETAIWFVATTGDDSTGRSWAEAWQVIQTAATTAQAGDQVWVKQGSYYRPSAARVSVLIMKNGVEFYGGFQGTESALLDRGDPAAYPTILDGEQQSYHVVVGASNARLDGFSITNGLADGTGGDNDGGGMHNSSKTNLVIANCVFFNNSTVGSLSFGGGMANISCSPTIDNCTFSGNSAYSGGGIYNSSSNPSITNCRFIGNFWEHVGGGIYNYSSSSPTVSNCIFSGNLGSESGNSSAAGINNYLDSHALITNCLFVGNQAFQAGVLDNYNNCSAAVTNCTFNRNYQTYGPNQIIYNFDSSLVMTNSVVWGNRADTDILTIGVFGTSTADVSYSDVEGGYAGTGNLDSNPLFAGNPAFSGTWTAAPVYSSTFGQTTLTDSAATWTPGALAGMFLNPDIAQHRLFLVAANDATTVTVWSDVTGLAASGDSYRILDFYLSQTAAGQGADSPCVDAGGDLASDLGLDAYTTRTDGVLDSGTVDMGYHYQP
;
A
#
# COMPACT_ATOMS: atom_id res chain seq x y z
N THR A 1 -27.28 -88.97 -4.85
CA THR A 1 -26.88 -88.23 -3.64
C THR A 1 -25.49 -87.73 -3.92
N SER A 2 -25.31 -86.41 -3.94
CA SER A 2 -24.02 -85.83 -3.57
C SER A 2 -23.67 -86.30 -2.15
N GLU A 3 -22.38 -86.31 -1.82
CA GLU A 3 -21.91 -86.53 -0.44
C GLU A 3 -21.57 -85.19 0.25
N LEU A 4 -21.96 -84.07 -0.38
CA LEU A 4 -21.93 -82.70 0.14
C LEU A 4 -22.80 -82.57 1.41
N GLY A 5 -22.32 -81.76 2.34
CA GLY A 5 -22.86 -81.50 3.67
C GLY A 5 -23.99 -80.47 3.70
N THR A 6 -23.96 -79.62 4.73
CA THR A 6 -24.90 -78.49 4.95
C THR A 6 -24.20 -77.35 5.69
N THR A 7 -22.90 -77.23 5.48
CA THR A 7 -21.92 -76.31 6.03
C THR A 7 -21.21 -75.73 4.82
N GLU A 8 -20.88 -74.44 4.83
CA GLU A 8 -20.39 -73.73 3.63
C GLU A 8 -19.13 -74.45 3.08
N CYS A 9 -18.19 -74.81 3.98
CA CYS A 9 -17.00 -75.64 3.71
C CYS A 9 -17.21 -77.11 3.22
N ASP A 10 -18.43 -77.57 2.91
CA ASP A 10 -18.73 -78.90 2.34
C ASP A 10 -19.99 -78.91 1.45
N ASP A 11 -20.48 -77.73 1.02
CA ASP A 11 -21.76 -77.53 0.31
C ASP A 11 -21.59 -77.49 -1.23
N GLY A 12 -20.38 -77.22 -1.72
CA GLY A 12 -20.01 -77.21 -3.14
C GLY A 12 -20.35 -75.92 -3.90
N VAL A 13 -20.41 -74.81 -3.17
CA VAL A 13 -20.74 -73.45 -3.65
C VAL A 13 -19.75 -72.48 -2.99
N ASP A 14 -19.31 -71.48 -3.73
CA ASP A 14 -18.62 -70.27 -3.24
C ASP A 14 -19.65 -69.42 -2.45
N ASN A 15 -19.50 -69.38 -1.12
CA ASN A 15 -20.34 -68.62 -0.20
C ASN A 15 -19.58 -67.46 0.49
N ALA A 16 -18.24 -67.47 0.50
CA ALA A 16 -17.43 -66.33 0.96
C ALA A 16 -17.75 -65.06 0.15
N SER A 17 -17.90 -65.19 -1.17
CA SER A 17 -18.16 -64.08 -2.10
C SER A 17 -17.05 -63.02 -2.21
N ASP A 18 -15.84 -63.41 -1.81
CA ASP A 18 -14.59 -62.84 -2.33
C ASP A 18 -14.46 -63.16 -3.85
N THR A 19 -13.32 -62.86 -4.48
CA THR A 19 -13.17 -63.02 -5.95
C THR A 19 -12.34 -64.22 -6.40
N ASP A 20 -11.79 -65.04 -5.50
CA ASP A 20 -10.86 -66.11 -5.87
C ASP A 20 -11.58 -67.34 -6.49
N THR A 21 -12.88 -67.50 -6.21
CA THR A 21 -13.79 -68.55 -6.70
C THR A 21 -13.45 -69.98 -6.25
N LEU A 22 -12.76 -70.11 -5.12
CA LEU A 22 -12.64 -71.37 -4.39
C LEU A 22 -13.95 -71.66 -3.61
N ALA A 23 -13.99 -72.85 -3.01
CA ALA A 23 -15.16 -73.40 -2.31
C ALA A 23 -14.77 -74.71 -1.61
N ASP A 24 -15.55 -75.13 -0.62
CA ASP A 24 -15.30 -76.25 0.27
C ASP A 24 -13.88 -76.16 0.92
N MET A 25 -13.32 -77.30 1.31
CA MET A 25 -11.91 -77.50 1.72
C MET A 25 -10.81 -77.09 0.70
N ASN A 26 -11.11 -76.28 -0.33
CA ASN A 26 -10.11 -75.62 -1.17
C ASN A 26 -9.98 -74.13 -0.82
N ASP A 27 -11.04 -73.55 -0.25
CA ASP A 27 -11.12 -72.20 0.30
C ASP A 27 -10.14 -72.03 1.49
N PRO A 28 -9.43 -70.88 1.62
CA PRO A 28 -8.47 -70.64 2.71
C PRO A 28 -9.08 -70.58 4.11
N GLY A 29 -10.29 -70.02 4.28
CA GLY A 29 -10.93 -69.91 5.59
C GLY A 29 -11.47 -71.24 6.12
N CYS A 30 -11.69 -72.22 5.24
CA CYS A 30 -12.14 -73.57 5.57
C CYS A 30 -11.09 -74.44 6.26
N THR A 31 -10.97 -74.33 7.59
CA THR A 31 -10.07 -75.18 8.40
C THR A 31 -10.54 -76.64 8.52
N GLY A 32 -11.84 -76.90 8.30
CA GLY A 32 -12.47 -78.22 8.29
C GLY A 32 -13.90 -78.23 7.72
N PRO A 33 -14.43 -79.37 7.26
CA PRO A 33 -15.73 -79.44 6.57
C PRO A 33 -16.96 -79.30 7.50
N ASP A 34 -16.72 -79.29 8.81
CA ASP A 34 -17.73 -78.98 9.84
C ASP A 34 -17.79 -77.45 10.14
N ASP A 35 -16.93 -76.63 9.53
CA ASP A 35 -16.89 -75.18 9.74
C ASP A 35 -18.08 -74.48 9.04
N ALA A 36 -18.52 -73.36 9.63
CA ALA A 36 -19.86 -72.80 9.39
C ALA A 36 -19.87 -71.51 8.55
N SER A 37 -18.73 -71.17 7.96
CA SER A 37 -18.43 -69.99 7.15
C SER A 37 -17.28 -70.40 6.22
N GLU A 38 -17.29 -69.93 4.98
CA GLU A 38 -16.10 -70.00 4.13
C GLU A 38 -15.10 -68.88 4.49
N LEU A 39 -15.57 -67.66 4.78
CA LEU A 39 -14.74 -66.55 5.27
C LEU A 39 -13.81 -66.96 6.43
N GLY A 40 -12.53 -66.60 6.30
CA GLY A 40 -11.44 -66.94 7.21
C GLY A 40 -11.26 -65.99 8.40
N THR A 41 -10.00 -65.57 8.62
CA THR A 41 -9.58 -64.73 9.75
C THR A 41 -8.35 -63.87 9.44
N VAL A 42 -8.09 -63.55 8.17
CA VAL A 42 -7.03 -62.63 7.73
C VAL A 42 -7.69 -61.49 7.00
N GLU A 43 -7.08 -60.30 6.95
CA GLU A 43 -7.80 -59.09 6.53
C GLU A 43 -8.27 -59.17 5.06
N CYS A 44 -7.60 -59.96 4.20
CA CYS A 44 -8.02 -60.25 2.82
C CYS A 44 -8.99 -61.46 2.64
N ASP A 45 -9.48 -62.03 3.74
CA ASP A 45 -10.41 -63.16 3.83
C ASP A 45 -11.05 -63.17 5.25
N ASP A 46 -11.89 -62.16 5.54
CA ASP A 46 -12.78 -62.16 6.72
C ASP A 46 -14.13 -61.40 6.55
N GLY A 47 -14.36 -60.78 5.39
CA GLY A 47 -15.63 -60.14 5.00
C GLY A 47 -15.83 -58.72 5.54
N VAL A 48 -14.75 -58.02 5.89
CA VAL A 48 -14.78 -56.71 6.56
C VAL A 48 -13.75 -55.76 5.96
N ASP A 49 -14.18 -54.53 5.71
CA ASP A 49 -13.32 -53.37 5.43
C ASP A 49 -12.47 -53.08 6.69
N ASN A 50 -11.23 -53.54 6.61
CA ASN A 50 -10.17 -53.46 7.60
C ASN A 50 -9.11 -52.41 7.19
N ALA A 51 -8.92 -52.15 5.89
CA ALA A 51 -8.12 -51.03 5.37
C ALA A 51 -8.59 -49.67 5.96
N SER A 52 -9.91 -49.48 6.07
CA SER A 52 -10.57 -48.25 6.56
C SER A 52 -10.33 -47.00 5.68
N ASP A 53 -10.22 -47.23 4.37
CA ASP A 53 -10.10 -46.19 3.33
C ASP A 53 -11.48 -45.56 2.97
N THR A 54 -11.74 -45.20 1.71
CA THR A 54 -13.08 -44.72 1.26
C THR A 54 -13.76 -45.53 0.15
N ASP A 55 -13.11 -46.55 -0.42
CA ASP A 55 -13.64 -47.30 -1.59
C ASP A 55 -14.66 -48.38 -1.16
N THR A 56 -14.55 -48.88 0.07
CA THR A 56 -15.43 -49.88 0.71
C THR A 56 -15.46 -51.25 0.03
N ALA A 57 -14.36 -51.62 -0.63
CA ALA A 57 -14.02 -53.00 -0.94
C ALA A 57 -13.79 -53.83 0.34
N VAL A 58 -13.68 -55.13 0.13
CA VAL A 58 -13.36 -56.15 1.14
C VAL A 58 -12.68 -57.33 0.45
N ASP A 59 -11.81 -58.01 1.19
CA ASP A 59 -11.21 -59.28 0.79
C ASP A 59 -10.51 -59.19 -0.58
N MET A 60 -10.56 -60.25 -1.40
CA MET A 60 -10.05 -60.25 -2.77
C MET A 60 -10.80 -59.32 -3.77
N ASN A 61 -11.63 -58.37 -3.33
CA ASN A 61 -12.05 -57.21 -4.15
C ASN A 61 -11.17 -55.98 -3.91
N ASP A 62 -10.47 -55.94 -2.77
CA ASP A 62 -9.66 -54.83 -2.31
C ASP A 62 -8.38 -54.65 -3.17
N PRO A 63 -7.96 -53.39 -3.44
CA PRO A 63 -6.75 -53.10 -4.23
C PRO A 63 -5.44 -53.66 -3.67
N GLY A 64 -5.26 -53.61 -2.35
CA GLY A 64 -4.00 -53.97 -1.70
C GLY A 64 -3.84 -55.48 -1.48
N CYS A 65 -4.95 -56.22 -1.44
CA CYS A 65 -4.96 -57.68 -1.27
C CYS A 65 -4.24 -58.44 -2.39
N THR A 66 -3.02 -58.92 -2.13
CA THR A 66 -2.22 -59.67 -3.12
C THR A 66 -2.60 -61.16 -3.23
N GLY A 67 -3.43 -61.66 -2.32
CA GLY A 67 -3.99 -63.01 -2.28
C GLY A 67 -4.74 -63.29 -0.97
N PRO A 68 -5.54 -64.36 -0.85
CA PRO A 68 -6.36 -64.62 0.35
C PRO A 68 -5.56 -65.24 1.52
N ASP A 69 -4.26 -65.50 1.34
CA ASP A 69 -3.32 -65.77 2.44
C ASP A 69 -2.73 -64.45 3.02
N ASP A 70 -3.06 -63.28 2.45
CA ASP A 70 -2.47 -61.98 2.82
C ASP A 70 -3.16 -61.38 4.07
N THR A 71 -2.40 -60.61 4.85
CA THR A 71 -2.78 -60.23 6.22
C THR A 71 -2.87 -58.71 6.40
N SER A 72 -3.22 -58.01 5.33
CA SER A 72 -3.32 -56.55 5.23
C SER A 72 -4.16 -56.25 4.00
N GLU A 73 -5.25 -55.50 4.13
CA GLU A 73 -5.91 -54.91 2.97
C GLU A 73 -5.13 -53.68 2.45
N LEU A 74 -4.35 -53.00 3.30
CA LEU A 74 -3.43 -51.93 2.84
C LEU A 74 -2.36 -52.49 1.89
N GLY A 75 -2.22 -51.86 0.73
CA GLY A 75 -1.30 -52.23 -0.35
C GLY A 75 0.13 -51.71 -0.21
N THR A 76 0.63 -51.09 -1.29
CA THR A 76 2.03 -50.59 -1.40
C THR A 76 2.20 -49.40 -2.35
N THR A 77 1.10 -48.73 -2.70
CA THR A 77 1.08 -47.51 -3.52
C THR A 77 0.73 -46.34 -2.61
N GLU A 78 1.14 -45.11 -2.93
CA GLU A 78 1.04 -44.01 -1.96
C GLU A 78 -0.45 -43.71 -1.60
N CYS A 79 -1.37 -43.88 -2.55
CA CYS A 79 -2.83 -43.84 -2.32
C CYS A 79 -3.46 -45.11 -1.67
N ASP A 80 -2.64 -46.03 -1.17
CA ASP A 80 -3.00 -47.37 -0.66
C ASP A 80 -1.80 -47.98 0.13
N ASP A 81 -1.37 -47.31 1.21
CA ASP A 81 -0.36 -47.84 2.15
C ASP A 81 -0.55 -47.44 3.64
N GLY A 82 -1.53 -46.57 3.94
CA GLY A 82 -1.92 -46.15 5.28
C GLY A 82 -1.06 -45.03 5.86
N VAL A 83 -0.36 -44.26 5.02
CA VAL A 83 0.59 -43.22 5.44
C VAL A 83 0.43 -41.93 4.62
N ASP A 84 0.36 -40.82 5.34
CA ASP A 84 0.57 -39.43 4.89
C ASP A 84 1.94 -39.29 4.18
N ASN A 85 1.97 -39.47 2.85
CA ASN A 85 3.16 -39.50 1.98
C ASN A 85 3.50 -38.10 1.44
N ASP A 86 2.50 -37.27 1.16
CA ASP A 86 2.69 -35.85 0.75
C ASP A 86 2.90 -34.90 1.95
N GLY A 87 2.34 -35.23 3.12
CA GLY A 87 2.41 -34.49 4.37
C GLY A 87 1.14 -33.67 4.71
N TRP A 88 0.15 -33.53 3.82
CA TRP A 88 -1.04 -32.70 4.01
C TRP A 88 -2.03 -33.26 5.04
N GLY A 89 -1.96 -34.56 5.37
CA GLY A 89 -2.50 -35.15 6.59
C GLY A 89 -3.95 -35.65 6.54
N ASP A 90 -4.57 -35.69 5.36
CA ASP A 90 -5.46 -36.80 5.00
C ASP A 90 -4.56 -37.98 4.51
N VAL A 91 -5.13 -39.13 4.11
CA VAL A 91 -4.36 -40.32 3.67
C VAL A 91 -5.12 -41.18 2.67
N ASP A 92 -4.40 -41.87 1.79
CA ASP A 92 -4.95 -42.86 0.86
C ASP A 92 -6.12 -42.26 0.04
N LEU A 93 -7.20 -43.02 -0.19
CA LEU A 93 -8.41 -42.53 -0.85
C LEU A 93 -9.26 -41.52 -0.03
N ASN A 94 -8.76 -40.98 1.08
CA ASN A 94 -9.31 -39.75 1.66
C ASN A 94 -8.65 -38.49 1.08
N ASP A 95 -7.43 -38.60 0.54
CA ASP A 95 -6.66 -37.45 0.11
C ASP A 95 -7.17 -36.86 -1.25
N PRO A 96 -7.20 -35.51 -1.41
CA PRO A 96 -7.60 -34.87 -2.66
C PRO A 96 -6.75 -35.18 -3.92
N GLY A 97 -5.48 -35.57 -3.77
CA GLY A 97 -4.62 -35.91 -4.91
C GLY A 97 -4.92 -37.28 -5.50
N CYS A 98 -5.28 -38.24 -4.65
CA CYS A 98 -5.57 -39.61 -5.04
C CYS A 98 -6.82 -39.75 -5.94
N THR A 99 -6.62 -40.15 -7.20
CA THR A 99 -7.73 -40.47 -8.12
C THR A 99 -8.09 -41.95 -8.19
N GLY A 100 -7.26 -42.79 -7.56
CA GLY A 100 -7.47 -44.21 -7.31
C GLY A 100 -6.30 -44.85 -6.56
N PRO A 101 -6.46 -46.07 -6.02
CA PRO A 101 -5.52 -46.71 -5.07
C PRO A 101 -4.19 -47.16 -5.69
N ALA A 102 -3.96 -46.86 -6.97
CA ALA A 102 -2.74 -47.20 -7.71
C ALA A 102 -2.01 -45.95 -8.27
N ASP A 103 -2.43 -44.76 -7.85
CA ASP A 103 -1.80 -43.48 -8.15
C ASP A 103 -0.80 -43.08 -7.03
N ASP A 104 -0.09 -41.96 -7.22
CA ASP A 104 0.68 -41.23 -6.20
C ASP A 104 -0.24 -40.27 -5.39
N GLU A 105 0.09 -39.93 -4.14
CA GLU A 105 -0.73 -38.96 -3.35
C GLU A 105 -0.64 -37.53 -3.93
N TYR A 106 0.43 -37.18 -4.66
CA TYR A 106 0.61 -35.85 -5.26
C TYR A 106 -0.46 -35.56 -6.33
N GLY A 107 -1.32 -34.57 -6.06
CA GLY A 107 -2.34 -34.08 -6.97
C GLY A 107 -1.84 -33.27 -8.18
N THR A 108 -2.48 -32.11 -8.42
CA THR A 108 -2.26 -31.31 -9.66
C THR A 108 -2.32 -29.79 -9.47
N GLU A 109 -2.44 -29.33 -8.22
CA GLU A 109 -2.31 -27.91 -7.87
C GLU A 109 -0.84 -27.60 -7.53
N VAL A 110 -0.43 -26.34 -7.59
CA VAL A 110 1.01 -25.94 -7.61
C VAL A 110 1.74 -26.19 -6.27
N CYS A 111 0.99 -26.53 -5.22
CA CYS A 111 1.46 -26.80 -3.87
C CYS A 111 1.26 -28.27 -3.45
N ASP A 112 1.15 -29.13 -4.46
CA ASP A 112 0.58 -30.48 -4.39
C ASP A 112 0.99 -31.34 -5.61
N ASP A 113 2.02 -30.97 -6.37
CA ASP A 113 2.39 -31.67 -7.63
C ASP A 113 3.79 -32.31 -7.63
N GLY A 114 4.50 -32.24 -6.49
CA GLY A 114 5.81 -32.87 -6.31
C GLY A 114 6.96 -32.07 -6.94
N VAL A 115 6.73 -30.82 -7.33
CA VAL A 115 7.67 -30.00 -8.11
C VAL A 115 8.01 -28.67 -7.43
N ASP A 116 9.32 -28.41 -7.35
CA ASP A 116 9.95 -27.12 -7.05
C ASP A 116 9.60 -26.11 -8.16
N ASN A 117 8.41 -25.51 -8.06
CA ASN A 117 7.75 -24.67 -9.05
C ASN A 117 8.21 -23.20 -8.97
N ASP A 118 8.54 -22.72 -7.77
CA ASP A 118 9.18 -21.43 -7.48
C ASP A 118 10.70 -21.47 -7.75
N GLY A 119 11.35 -22.62 -7.53
CA GLY A 119 12.77 -22.86 -7.81
C GLY A 119 13.71 -22.61 -6.62
N ASP A 120 13.22 -22.60 -5.38
CA ASP A 120 14.01 -22.41 -4.16
C ASP A 120 14.48 -23.69 -3.44
N THR A 121 14.18 -24.86 -4.01
CA THR A 121 14.59 -26.22 -3.59
C THR A 121 13.79 -26.86 -2.45
N PHE A 122 12.65 -26.28 -2.09
CA PHE A 122 11.58 -26.95 -1.36
C PHE A 122 10.46 -27.33 -2.35
N ILE A 123 9.47 -28.12 -1.92
CA ILE A 123 8.33 -28.57 -2.74
C ILE A 123 7.09 -28.62 -1.84
N ASP A 124 5.91 -28.32 -2.39
CA ASP A 124 4.61 -28.62 -1.79
C ASP A 124 4.53 -28.13 -0.32
N GLN A 125 4.02 -28.93 0.64
CA GLN A 125 3.98 -28.52 2.06
C GLN A 125 5.37 -28.19 2.66
N ALA A 126 6.47 -28.70 2.08
CA ALA A 126 7.80 -28.36 2.56
C ALA A 126 8.22 -26.91 2.21
N ASP A 127 7.57 -26.24 1.23
CA ASP A 127 7.73 -24.80 1.06
C ASP A 127 6.73 -23.96 1.88
N SER A 128 7.30 -22.93 2.50
CA SER A 128 6.62 -21.81 3.15
C SER A 128 5.63 -21.01 2.28
N GLY A 129 5.72 -21.13 0.95
CA GLY A 129 4.82 -20.53 -0.02
C GLY A 129 3.53 -21.30 -0.24
N CYS A 130 3.44 -22.53 0.29
CA CYS A 130 2.24 -23.35 0.29
C CYS A 130 1.59 -23.33 1.69
N TRP A 131 0.34 -22.85 1.77
CA TRP A 131 -0.44 -22.85 3.01
C TRP A 131 -1.62 -23.85 2.95
N ALA A 132 -2.00 -24.28 1.75
CA ALA A 132 -2.83 -25.44 1.48
C ALA A 132 -2.42 -26.08 0.14
N TYR A 133 -2.69 -27.38 -0.04
CA TYR A 133 -2.49 -28.11 -1.29
C TYR A 133 -3.06 -27.36 -2.52
N ASN A 134 -4.23 -26.73 -2.37
CA ASN A 134 -4.90 -25.97 -3.43
C ASN A 134 -4.47 -24.49 -3.58
N ASP A 135 -3.33 -24.09 -3.03
CA ASP A 135 -2.73 -22.78 -3.36
C ASP A 135 -2.19 -22.77 -4.80
N ALA A 136 -2.68 -21.81 -5.59
CA ALA A 136 -2.41 -21.75 -7.04
C ALA A 136 -1.00 -21.23 -7.43
N ALA A 137 -0.08 -21.08 -6.46
CA ALA A 137 1.32 -20.72 -6.66
C ALA A 137 2.15 -20.90 -5.38
N GLU A 138 3.21 -21.69 -5.42
CA GLU A 138 4.36 -21.53 -4.52
C GLU A 138 4.83 -20.06 -4.56
N THR A 139 4.98 -19.46 -3.39
CA THR A 139 5.45 -18.07 -3.24
C THR A 139 6.21 -17.93 -1.92
N ALA A 140 7.51 -18.23 -1.94
CA ALA A 140 8.34 -18.24 -0.74
C ALA A 140 8.27 -16.94 0.09
N ILE A 141 8.22 -17.08 1.42
CA ILE A 141 8.04 -15.95 2.35
C ILE A 141 9.25 -15.78 3.27
N TRP A 142 9.95 -14.66 3.10
CA TRP A 142 11.19 -14.36 3.81
C TRP A 142 10.95 -13.37 4.94
N PHE A 143 11.11 -13.85 6.17
CA PHE A 143 10.89 -13.09 7.39
C PHE A 143 12.14 -12.28 7.78
N VAL A 144 11.91 -11.03 8.18
CA VAL A 144 12.95 -10.08 8.60
C VAL A 144 12.57 -9.47 9.96
N ALA A 145 13.47 -9.57 10.93
CA ALA A 145 13.25 -9.09 12.29
C ALA A 145 14.55 -8.65 12.96
N THR A 146 14.55 -7.48 13.61
CA THR A 146 15.66 -6.98 14.46
C THR A 146 16.05 -7.89 15.64
N THR A 147 15.35 -9.02 15.83
CA THR A 147 15.58 -10.01 16.89
C THR A 147 15.59 -11.47 16.38
N GLY A 148 15.63 -11.70 15.07
CA GLY A 148 15.81 -13.05 14.51
C GLY A 148 17.25 -13.56 14.69
N ASP A 149 17.52 -14.82 14.34
CA ASP A 149 18.84 -15.44 14.57
C ASP A 149 19.75 -15.57 13.33
N ASP A 150 19.33 -15.05 12.17
CA ASP A 150 20.04 -15.13 10.88
C ASP A 150 20.36 -16.57 10.42
N SER A 151 19.50 -17.55 10.72
CA SER A 151 19.68 -18.95 10.30
C SER A 151 19.09 -19.28 8.93
N THR A 152 17.78 -19.09 8.74
CA THR A 152 17.05 -19.49 7.51
C THR A 152 16.28 -18.35 6.85
N GLY A 153 15.69 -17.45 7.64
CA GLY A 153 14.70 -16.48 7.18
C GLY A 153 13.29 -17.04 6.95
N ARG A 154 13.01 -18.33 7.20
CA ARG A 154 11.69 -18.98 6.93
C ARG A 154 10.66 -18.84 8.05
N SER A 155 11.00 -18.18 9.17
CA SER A 155 10.05 -17.90 10.25
C SER A 155 10.41 -16.64 11.04
N TRP A 156 9.46 -16.11 11.83
CA TRP A 156 9.71 -14.97 12.72
C TRP A 156 10.81 -15.18 13.78
N ALA A 157 11.15 -16.43 14.10
CA ALA A 157 12.25 -16.77 15.01
C ALA A 157 13.59 -16.84 14.25
N GLU A 158 13.59 -17.45 13.08
CA GLU A 158 14.76 -17.69 12.23
C GLU A 158 15.07 -16.53 11.27
N ALA A 159 14.32 -15.43 11.42
CA ALA A 159 14.31 -14.27 10.55
C ALA A 159 15.68 -13.60 10.36
N TRP A 160 15.88 -13.01 9.18
CA TRP A 160 17.06 -12.19 8.91
C TRP A 160 17.02 -10.88 9.72
N GLN A 161 18.12 -10.50 10.38
CA GLN A 161 18.26 -9.19 11.03
C GLN A 161 18.48 -8.07 10.01
N VAL A 162 19.00 -8.41 8.83
CA VAL A 162 19.36 -7.48 7.76
C VAL A 162 18.41 -7.66 6.58
N ILE A 163 17.53 -6.67 6.35
CA ILE A 163 16.55 -6.68 5.24
C ILE A 163 17.19 -6.92 3.86
N GLN A 164 18.41 -6.41 3.64
CA GLN A 164 19.14 -6.61 2.39
C GLN A 164 19.51 -8.08 2.14
N THR A 165 19.66 -8.92 3.18
CA THR A 165 19.93 -10.35 3.05
C THR A 165 18.72 -11.06 2.44
N ALA A 166 17.53 -10.89 3.02
CA ALA A 166 16.27 -11.40 2.46
C ALA A 166 16.08 -10.92 1.01
N ALA A 167 16.29 -9.62 0.75
CA ALA A 167 16.21 -9.03 -0.58
C ALA A 167 17.23 -9.58 -1.60
N THR A 168 18.34 -10.19 -1.15
CA THR A 168 19.27 -10.90 -2.06
C THR A 168 18.85 -12.35 -2.30
N THR A 169 18.29 -13.03 -1.29
CA THR A 169 17.79 -14.40 -1.37
C THR A 169 16.55 -14.47 -2.26
N ALA A 170 15.46 -13.82 -1.84
CA ALA A 170 14.12 -13.88 -2.42
C ALA A 170 14.11 -13.75 -3.96
N GLN A 171 13.49 -14.66 -4.69
CA GLN A 171 13.50 -14.79 -6.15
C GLN A 171 12.53 -13.81 -6.86
N ALA A 172 11.59 -14.28 -7.67
CA ALA A 172 10.73 -13.44 -8.52
C ALA A 172 9.28 -13.93 -8.49
N GLY A 173 8.67 -13.73 -7.33
CA GLY A 173 7.30 -14.05 -6.94
C GLY A 173 7.16 -13.83 -5.44
N ASP A 174 8.22 -14.18 -4.71
CA ASP A 174 8.42 -14.12 -3.27
C ASP A 174 7.94 -12.83 -2.58
N GLN A 175 7.58 -13.02 -1.31
CA GLN A 175 7.30 -11.95 -0.38
C GLN A 175 8.40 -11.81 0.67
N VAL A 176 8.68 -10.58 1.12
CA VAL A 176 9.60 -10.28 2.22
C VAL A 176 8.84 -9.54 3.32
N TRP A 177 8.57 -10.22 4.42
CA TRP A 177 7.76 -9.70 5.54
C TRP A 177 8.66 -9.18 6.66
N VAL A 178 8.49 -7.91 7.00
CA VAL A 178 9.43 -7.17 7.86
C VAL A 178 8.74 -6.67 9.12
N LYS A 179 9.11 -7.28 10.26
CA LYS A 179 8.67 -6.93 11.62
C LYS A 179 8.99 -5.47 11.93
N GLN A 180 8.12 -4.83 12.73
CA GLN A 180 8.34 -3.49 13.28
C GLN A 180 9.74 -3.30 13.90
N GLY A 181 10.29 -2.10 13.77
CA GLY A 181 11.64 -1.76 14.23
C GLY A 181 12.39 -0.89 13.24
N SER A 182 13.65 -0.57 13.56
CA SER A 182 14.52 0.25 12.73
C SER A 182 15.63 -0.60 12.10
N TYR A 183 15.71 -0.55 10.78
CA TYR A 183 16.67 -1.27 9.95
C TYR A 183 17.60 -0.27 9.27
N TYR A 184 18.89 -0.59 9.29
CA TYR A 184 19.98 0.30 8.91
C TYR A 184 20.81 -0.31 7.77
N ARG A 185 21.78 0.46 7.25
CA ARG A 185 22.68 0.01 6.19
C ARG A 185 23.42 -1.28 6.59
N PRO A 186 23.59 -2.26 5.69
CA PRO A 186 24.31 -3.51 5.98
C PRO A 186 25.82 -3.33 6.21
N SER A 187 26.36 -2.13 6.08
CA SER A 187 27.76 -1.83 6.43
C SER A 187 27.97 -0.34 6.70
N ALA A 188 29.12 0.01 7.30
CA ALA A 188 29.53 1.40 7.48
C ALA A 188 29.82 2.14 6.16
N ALA A 189 29.92 1.45 5.02
CA ALA A 189 30.10 2.08 3.71
C ALA A 189 28.83 2.82 3.24
N ARG A 190 28.99 3.73 2.26
CA ARG A 190 27.86 4.46 1.66
C ARG A 190 27.09 3.54 0.72
N VAL A 191 26.08 2.87 1.27
CA VAL A 191 25.17 1.94 0.58
C VAL A 191 23.73 2.22 1.01
N SER A 192 22.76 1.75 0.23
CA SER A 192 21.34 1.77 0.58
C SER A 192 21.02 0.80 1.72
N VAL A 193 19.89 1.00 2.39
CA VAL A 193 19.32 0.06 3.37
C VAL A 193 18.65 -1.11 2.62
N LEU A 194 17.94 -0.81 1.53
CA LEU A 194 17.28 -1.79 0.68
C LEU A 194 17.52 -1.48 -0.81
N ILE A 195 18.20 -2.38 -1.52
CA ILE A 195 18.13 -2.50 -2.97
C ILE A 195 17.11 -3.60 -3.26
N MET A 196 15.98 -3.24 -3.85
CA MET A 196 14.91 -4.18 -4.19
C MET A 196 15.34 -5.09 -5.35
N LYS A 197 14.80 -6.31 -5.39
CA LYS A 197 15.00 -7.31 -6.46
C LYS A 197 13.74 -7.36 -7.35
N ASN A 198 13.91 -7.70 -8.63
CA ASN A 198 12.80 -7.70 -9.60
C ASN A 198 11.89 -8.89 -9.34
N GLY A 199 10.58 -8.67 -9.18
CA GLY A 199 9.61 -9.72 -8.88
C GLY A 199 9.30 -9.88 -7.40
N VAL A 200 10.03 -9.21 -6.49
CA VAL A 200 9.84 -9.36 -5.04
C VAL A 200 8.87 -8.31 -4.49
N GLU A 201 7.94 -8.74 -3.64
CA GLU A 201 7.08 -7.84 -2.86
C GLU A 201 7.58 -7.68 -1.41
N PHE A 202 7.86 -6.44 -1.01
CA PHE A 202 8.30 -6.11 0.34
C PHE A 202 7.12 -5.55 1.15
N TYR A 203 6.88 -6.13 2.33
CA TYR A 203 5.81 -5.74 3.26
C TYR A 203 6.39 -5.41 4.65
N GLY A 204 6.27 -4.16 5.08
CA GLY A 204 6.50 -3.71 6.46
C GLY A 204 5.17 -3.60 7.23
N GLY A 205 5.24 -3.44 8.56
CA GLY A 205 4.04 -3.27 9.40
C GLY A 205 3.64 -4.47 10.25
N PHE A 206 4.51 -5.46 10.46
CA PHE A 206 4.18 -6.69 11.20
C PHE A 206 4.56 -6.63 12.69
N GLN A 207 3.76 -7.23 13.57
CA GLN A 207 4.15 -7.50 14.96
C GLN A 207 5.21 -8.60 15.05
N GLY A 208 5.27 -9.47 14.04
CA GLY A 208 6.07 -10.68 13.97
C GLY A 208 5.48 -11.81 14.80
N THR A 209 4.18 -12.03 14.60
CA THR A 209 3.34 -13.15 15.09
C THR A 209 2.31 -13.59 14.04
N GLU A 210 2.26 -12.89 12.90
CA GLU A 210 1.32 -13.09 11.80
C GLU A 210 1.64 -14.34 10.97
N SER A 211 0.58 -15.00 10.48
CA SER A 211 0.64 -16.20 9.64
C SER A 211 0.28 -15.91 8.18
N ALA A 212 -0.70 -15.05 7.94
CA ALA A 212 -1.15 -14.62 6.62
C ALA A 212 -0.92 -13.10 6.44
N LEU A 213 -0.79 -12.63 5.19
CA LEU A 213 -0.59 -11.21 4.89
C LEU A 213 -1.77 -10.33 5.40
N LEU A 214 -2.97 -10.90 5.50
CA LEU A 214 -4.16 -10.24 6.06
C LEU A 214 -4.07 -10.02 7.59
N ASP A 215 -3.29 -10.83 8.32
CA ASP A 215 -3.12 -10.70 9.78
C ASP A 215 -2.37 -9.41 10.16
N ARG A 216 -1.63 -8.81 9.21
CA ARG A 216 -0.83 -7.59 9.39
C ARG A 216 -1.67 -6.39 9.87
N GLY A 217 -2.93 -6.31 9.45
CA GLY A 217 -3.79 -5.16 9.75
C GLY A 217 -3.25 -3.84 9.17
N ASP A 218 -3.32 -2.77 9.97
CA ASP A 218 -2.79 -1.45 9.63
C ASP A 218 -1.27 -1.37 9.87
N PRO A 219 -0.43 -1.24 8.81
CA PRO A 219 1.02 -1.19 8.97
C PRO A 219 1.51 0.05 9.75
N ALA A 220 0.70 1.11 9.87
CA ALA A 220 1.05 2.29 10.67
C ALA A 220 1.04 2.01 12.18
N ALA A 221 0.36 0.95 12.63
CA ALA A 221 0.34 0.53 14.04
C ALA A 221 1.67 -0.09 14.50
N TYR A 222 2.45 -0.65 13.56
CA TYR A 222 3.67 -1.43 13.85
C TYR A 222 4.84 -1.00 12.93
N PRO A 223 5.39 0.23 13.09
CA PRO A 223 6.22 0.84 12.05
C PRO A 223 7.52 0.07 11.75
N THR A 224 7.69 -0.27 10.48
CA THR A 224 8.95 -0.77 9.92
C THR A 224 9.72 0.39 9.29
N ILE A 225 10.83 0.78 9.90
CA ILE A 225 11.60 1.98 9.53
C ILE A 225 12.90 1.57 8.84
N LEU A 226 13.12 2.07 7.62
CA LEU A 226 14.40 2.04 6.90
C LEU A 226 15.09 3.39 7.12
N ASP A 227 16.20 3.39 7.85
CA ASP A 227 16.93 4.61 8.24
C ASP A 227 18.30 4.66 7.55
N GLY A 228 18.46 5.64 6.65
CA GLY A 228 19.69 5.87 5.90
C GLY A 228 20.81 6.53 6.70
N GLU A 229 20.59 6.91 7.96
CA GLU A 229 21.56 7.55 8.89
C GLU A 229 22.17 8.88 8.38
N GLN A 230 21.62 9.49 7.32
CA GLN A 230 22.27 10.54 6.51
C GLN A 230 23.59 10.07 5.88
N GLN A 231 23.75 8.75 5.70
CA GLN A 231 24.93 8.08 5.14
C GLN A 231 24.60 7.20 3.92
N SER A 232 23.32 6.98 3.60
CA SER A 232 22.86 6.46 2.31
C SER A 232 22.64 7.61 1.31
N TYR A 233 22.99 7.42 0.03
CA TYR A 233 22.54 8.34 -1.03
C TYR A 233 21.03 8.20 -1.25
N HIS A 234 20.59 6.96 -1.45
CA HIS A 234 19.19 6.54 -1.52
C HIS A 234 18.97 5.53 -0.40
N VAL A 235 17.99 5.71 0.47
CA VAL A 235 17.65 4.70 1.50
C VAL A 235 17.17 3.42 0.80
N VAL A 236 16.34 3.58 -0.23
CA VAL A 236 15.81 2.50 -1.07
C VAL A 236 16.20 2.71 -2.54
N VAL A 237 16.50 1.63 -3.27
CA VAL A 237 16.60 1.62 -4.74
C VAL A 237 15.56 0.66 -5.30
N GLY A 238 14.65 1.18 -6.13
CA GLY A 238 13.51 0.42 -6.65
C GLY A 238 13.89 -0.64 -7.69
N ALA A 239 13.00 -1.61 -7.89
CA ALA A 239 13.09 -2.65 -8.91
C ALA A 239 11.91 -2.59 -9.90
N SER A 240 11.95 -3.41 -10.95
CA SER A 240 10.78 -3.63 -11.82
C SER A 240 9.93 -4.77 -11.25
N ASN A 241 8.61 -4.74 -11.51
CA ASN A 241 7.65 -5.76 -11.09
C ASN A 241 7.76 -6.05 -9.58
N ALA A 242 7.81 -5.00 -8.76
CA ALA A 242 8.15 -5.11 -7.34
C ALA A 242 7.30 -4.16 -6.51
N ARG A 243 7.02 -4.55 -5.26
CA ARG A 243 6.20 -3.78 -4.32
C ARG A 243 6.99 -3.32 -3.10
N LEU A 244 6.71 -2.13 -2.61
CA LEU A 244 7.12 -1.65 -1.29
C LEU A 244 5.87 -1.18 -0.53
N ASP A 245 5.46 -1.89 0.50
CA ASP A 245 4.23 -1.64 1.25
C ASP A 245 4.48 -1.42 2.75
N GLY A 246 3.96 -0.33 3.33
CA GLY A 246 3.94 -0.16 4.79
C GLY A 246 5.29 0.18 5.45
N PHE A 247 6.22 0.77 4.71
CA PHE A 247 7.52 1.20 5.24
C PHE A 247 7.58 2.70 5.58
N SER A 248 8.37 3.03 6.60
CA SER A 248 8.85 4.38 6.88
C SER A 248 10.27 4.54 6.35
N ILE A 249 10.52 5.47 5.43
CA ILE A 249 11.80 5.68 4.75
C ILE A 249 12.36 7.03 5.18
N THR A 250 13.52 7.05 5.85
CA THR A 250 14.04 8.28 6.46
C THR A 250 15.57 8.45 6.40
N ASN A 251 16.02 9.69 6.61
CA ASN A 251 17.42 10.09 6.68
C ASN A 251 18.26 9.73 5.43
N GLY A 252 17.66 9.74 4.24
CA GLY A 252 18.40 9.75 2.99
C GLY A 252 19.17 11.06 2.77
N LEU A 253 20.37 11.00 2.18
CA LEU A 253 21.19 12.16 1.82
C LEU A 253 21.85 11.95 0.45
N ALA A 254 21.20 12.39 -0.62
CA ALA A 254 21.75 12.36 -1.97
C ALA A 254 22.61 13.63 -2.23
N ASP A 255 23.85 13.63 -1.75
CA ASP A 255 24.84 14.70 -1.96
C ASP A 255 26.01 14.30 -2.89
N GLY A 256 25.81 13.22 -3.67
CA GLY A 256 26.81 12.66 -4.59
C GLY A 256 26.85 13.33 -5.96
N THR A 257 27.03 12.53 -7.01
CA THR A 257 27.01 13.00 -8.42
C THR A 257 26.49 11.94 -9.38
N GLY A 258 25.71 12.35 -10.38
CA GLY A 258 25.26 11.49 -11.48
C GLY A 258 23.89 10.90 -11.20
N GLY A 259 23.85 9.74 -10.54
CA GLY A 259 22.63 9.19 -9.93
C GLY A 259 22.57 9.52 -8.43
N ASP A 260 23.71 9.46 -7.75
CA ASP A 260 23.92 9.61 -6.30
C ASP A 260 23.49 10.98 -5.70
N ASN A 261 22.93 11.90 -6.51
CA ASN A 261 22.40 13.20 -6.08
C ASN A 261 20.88 13.34 -6.25
N ASP A 262 20.18 12.30 -6.72
CA ASP A 262 18.72 12.30 -6.87
C ASP A 262 18.09 11.20 -5.99
N GLY A 263 16.86 11.39 -5.52
CA GLY A 263 16.10 10.34 -4.81
C GLY A 263 16.67 9.99 -3.44
N GLY A 264 16.63 10.94 -2.50
CA GLY A 264 17.19 10.77 -1.15
C GLY A 264 16.56 9.59 -0.40
N GLY A 265 15.23 9.54 -0.34
CA GLY A 265 14.50 8.39 0.22
C GLY A 265 14.54 7.20 -0.72
N MET A 266 14.08 7.39 -1.97
CA MET A 266 14.05 6.35 -2.99
C MET A 266 14.47 6.85 -4.37
N HIS A 267 15.34 6.09 -5.05
CA HIS A 267 15.75 6.37 -6.43
C HIS A 267 15.31 5.26 -7.39
N ASN A 268 14.54 5.66 -8.40
CA ASN A 268 13.88 4.79 -9.38
C ASN A 268 14.28 5.19 -10.81
N SER A 269 15.23 4.48 -11.41
CA SER A 269 15.66 4.74 -12.79
C SER A 269 15.35 3.55 -13.70
N SER A 270 14.64 3.81 -14.81
CA SER A 270 14.29 2.83 -15.85
C SER A 270 13.58 1.57 -15.32
N LYS A 271 12.66 1.73 -14.36
CA LYS A 271 11.87 0.62 -13.78
C LYS A 271 10.45 0.60 -14.37
N THR A 272 9.83 -0.58 -14.34
CA THR A 272 8.50 -0.87 -14.91
C THR A 272 7.68 -1.63 -13.87
N ASN A 273 6.38 -1.33 -13.74
CA ASN A 273 5.48 -2.01 -12.80
C ASN A 273 6.00 -1.98 -11.34
N LEU A 274 6.55 -0.84 -10.91
CA LEU A 274 6.96 -0.60 -9.53
C LEU A 274 5.77 -0.02 -8.75
N VAL A 275 5.43 -0.64 -7.62
CA VAL A 275 4.34 -0.21 -6.74
C VAL A 275 4.91 0.23 -5.39
N ILE A 276 4.52 1.42 -4.94
CA ILE A 276 4.78 1.91 -3.59
C ILE A 276 3.43 2.20 -2.93
N ALA A 277 3.14 1.56 -1.80
CA ALA A 277 1.86 1.62 -1.11
C ALA A 277 2.07 1.88 0.40
N ASN A 278 1.17 2.65 1.03
CA ASN A 278 1.15 2.83 2.49
C ASN A 278 2.48 3.33 3.12
N CYS A 279 3.37 3.94 2.33
CA CYS A 279 4.73 4.28 2.76
C CYS A 279 4.86 5.74 3.24
N VAL A 280 5.73 5.99 4.21
CA VAL A 280 6.03 7.32 4.75
C VAL A 280 7.48 7.70 4.42
N PHE A 281 7.68 8.59 3.45
CA PHE A 281 8.98 9.20 3.16
C PHE A 281 9.13 10.48 3.98
N PHE A 282 10.06 10.52 4.94
CA PHE A 282 10.27 11.74 5.75
C PHE A 282 11.74 12.05 6.08
N ASN A 283 12.04 13.34 6.20
CA ASN A 283 13.39 13.88 6.45
C ASN A 283 14.46 13.39 5.45
N ASN A 284 14.08 12.99 4.24
CA ASN A 284 15.03 12.64 3.19
C ASN A 284 15.47 13.88 2.43
N SER A 285 16.73 13.90 2.00
CA SER A 285 17.40 15.10 1.51
C SER A 285 18.24 14.84 0.25
N THR A 286 18.35 15.85 -0.62
CA THR A 286 19.38 15.93 -1.67
C THR A 286 20.14 17.24 -1.54
N VAL A 287 21.44 17.26 -1.83
CA VAL A 287 22.27 18.49 -1.72
C VAL A 287 22.97 18.79 -3.04
N GLY A 288 23.06 20.07 -3.40
CA GLY A 288 23.69 20.55 -4.63
C GLY A 288 22.69 21.19 -5.59
N SER A 289 23.19 21.96 -6.56
CA SER A 289 22.34 22.79 -7.44
C SER A 289 21.76 22.07 -8.67
N LEU A 290 21.73 20.73 -8.65
CA LEU A 290 21.30 19.85 -9.74
C LEU A 290 20.72 18.53 -9.18
N SER A 291 20.14 18.59 -7.98
CA SER A 291 19.88 17.43 -7.11
C SER A 291 18.38 17.32 -6.81
N PHE A 292 17.73 16.20 -7.12
CA PHE A 292 16.28 16.18 -7.33
C PHE A 292 15.55 15.03 -6.59
N GLY A 293 14.33 15.26 -6.11
CA GLY A 293 13.51 14.22 -5.47
C GLY A 293 13.98 13.89 -4.06
N GLY A 294 13.57 14.69 -3.08
CA GLY A 294 14.01 14.52 -1.68
C GLY A 294 13.50 13.22 -1.10
N GLY A 295 12.19 13.03 -1.12
CA GLY A 295 11.55 11.75 -0.80
C GLY A 295 11.80 10.70 -1.90
N MET A 296 11.53 11.02 -3.17
CA MET A 296 11.66 10.08 -4.29
C MET A 296 12.05 10.75 -5.60
N ALA A 297 12.90 10.09 -6.41
CA ALA A 297 13.17 10.47 -7.80
C ALA A 297 12.83 9.34 -8.78
N ASN A 298 12.06 9.67 -9.81
CA ASN A 298 11.63 8.78 -10.89
C ASN A 298 12.19 9.27 -12.23
N ILE A 299 13.03 8.45 -12.87
CA ILE A 299 13.75 8.79 -14.10
C ILE A 299 13.49 7.72 -15.15
N SER A 300 12.79 8.07 -16.24
CA SER A 300 12.26 7.12 -17.22
C SER A 300 11.48 5.97 -16.58
N CYS A 301 10.68 6.27 -15.55
CA CYS A 301 10.08 5.30 -14.63
C CYS A 301 8.70 5.78 -14.17
N SER A 302 7.66 5.00 -14.40
CA SER A 302 6.27 5.36 -14.05
C SER A 302 5.72 4.42 -12.97
N PRO A 303 6.04 4.65 -11.68
CA PRO A 303 5.49 3.84 -10.60
C PRO A 303 4.01 4.16 -10.31
N THR A 304 3.35 3.22 -9.65
CA THR A 304 2.10 3.50 -8.90
C THR A 304 2.49 3.85 -7.47
N ILE A 305 1.97 4.97 -6.96
CA ILE A 305 2.23 5.50 -5.62
C ILE A 305 0.87 5.73 -4.95
N ASP A 306 0.49 4.87 -4.01
CA ASP A 306 -0.82 4.91 -3.34
C ASP A 306 -0.71 5.06 -1.82
N ASN A 307 -1.61 5.86 -1.24
CA ASN A 307 -1.71 6.10 0.21
C ASN A 307 -0.37 6.46 0.89
N CYS A 308 0.55 7.11 0.16
CA CYS A 308 1.89 7.44 0.65
C CYS A 308 1.94 8.85 1.23
N THR A 309 2.78 9.05 2.25
CA THR A 309 3.02 10.34 2.89
C THR A 309 4.46 10.80 2.66
N PHE A 310 4.64 11.91 1.95
CA PHE A 310 5.91 12.62 1.76
C PHE A 310 5.92 13.82 2.72
N SER A 311 6.71 13.74 3.79
CA SER A 311 6.68 14.68 4.92
C SER A 311 8.04 15.29 5.23
N GLY A 312 8.19 16.61 5.10
CA GLY A 312 9.42 17.32 5.51
C GLY A 312 10.69 16.96 4.71
N ASN A 313 10.54 16.40 3.51
CA ASN A 313 11.68 16.09 2.63
C ASN A 313 12.18 17.35 1.90
N SER A 314 13.45 17.33 1.47
CA SER A 314 14.09 18.49 0.83
C SER A 314 14.96 18.11 -0.37
N ALA A 315 14.89 18.88 -1.45
CA ALA A 315 15.73 18.69 -2.63
C ALA A 315 15.91 19.99 -3.40
N TYR A 316 16.86 20.05 -4.34
CA TYR A 316 16.98 21.21 -5.23
C TYR A 316 15.89 21.28 -6.31
N SER A 317 15.22 20.17 -6.62
CA SER A 317 13.88 20.23 -7.22
C SER A 317 13.01 19.07 -6.80
N GLY A 318 11.76 19.34 -6.40
CA GLY A 318 10.81 18.30 -5.99
C GLY A 318 11.16 17.72 -4.62
N GLY A 319 10.94 18.49 -3.56
CA GLY A 319 11.21 18.07 -2.18
C GLY A 319 10.53 16.73 -1.85
N GLY A 320 9.24 16.57 -2.19
CA GLY A 320 8.55 15.28 -2.13
C GLY A 320 8.98 14.32 -3.24
N ILE A 321 8.59 14.60 -4.49
CA ILE A 321 8.86 13.76 -5.67
C ILE A 321 9.47 14.58 -6.83
N TYR A 322 10.44 13.99 -7.52
CA TYR A 322 10.88 14.40 -8.85
C TYR A 322 10.52 13.35 -9.91
N ASN A 323 10.00 13.79 -11.05
CA ASN A 323 9.69 12.97 -12.22
C ASN A 323 10.40 13.53 -13.46
N SER A 324 11.16 12.69 -14.16
CA SER A 324 11.89 13.03 -15.38
C SER A 324 11.57 12.02 -16.49
N SER A 325 10.98 12.48 -17.59
CA SER A 325 10.37 11.63 -18.63
C SER A 325 9.51 10.49 -18.06
N SER A 326 8.70 10.81 -17.04
CA SER A 326 8.05 9.84 -16.15
C SER A 326 6.59 10.20 -15.87
N ASN A 327 5.72 9.21 -15.85
CA ASN A 327 4.25 9.38 -15.77
C ASN A 327 3.67 8.55 -14.61
N PRO A 328 4.04 8.82 -13.34
CA PRO A 328 3.52 8.04 -12.21
C PRO A 328 2.01 8.24 -12.03
N SER A 329 1.36 7.22 -11.49
CA SER A 329 0.04 7.35 -10.88
C SER A 329 0.21 7.64 -9.39
N ILE A 330 -0.39 8.72 -8.90
CA ILE A 330 -0.26 9.19 -7.52
C ILE A 330 -1.68 9.34 -6.94
N THR A 331 -2.06 8.42 -6.07
CA THR A 331 -3.41 8.28 -5.51
C THR A 331 -3.37 8.42 -3.99
N ASN A 332 -4.35 9.11 -3.40
CA ASN A 332 -4.57 9.19 -1.94
C ASN A 332 -3.36 9.72 -1.13
N CYS A 333 -2.39 10.36 -1.78
CA CYS A 333 -1.10 10.72 -1.21
C CYS A 333 -1.09 12.08 -0.48
N ARG A 334 -0.16 12.24 0.45
CA ARG A 334 -0.01 13.41 1.32
C ARG A 334 1.38 14.03 1.14
N PHE A 335 1.45 15.27 0.69
CA PHE A 335 2.67 16.06 0.53
C PHE A 335 2.66 17.18 1.58
N ILE A 336 3.42 17.02 2.67
CA ILE A 336 3.32 17.86 3.86
C ILE A 336 4.68 18.47 4.20
N GLY A 337 4.78 19.80 4.24
CA GLY A 337 5.98 20.51 4.70
C GLY A 337 7.27 20.29 3.90
N ASN A 338 7.22 19.65 2.72
CA ASN A 338 8.41 19.44 1.88
C ASN A 338 8.90 20.79 1.34
N PHE A 339 10.23 21.01 1.30
CA PHE A 339 10.79 22.35 1.15
C PHE A 339 12.05 22.46 0.27
N TRP A 340 12.27 23.65 -0.27
CA TRP A 340 13.38 23.97 -1.18
C TRP A 340 14.06 25.33 -0.87
N GLU A 341 15.39 25.39 -1.05
CA GLU A 341 16.17 26.64 -1.07
C GLU A 341 15.93 27.52 -2.33
N HIS A 342 15.70 26.89 -3.51
CA HIS A 342 15.64 27.49 -4.87
C HIS A 342 14.35 27.14 -5.92
N VAL A 343 13.47 25.22 -6.97
CA VAL A 343 12.23 24.60 -7.65
C VAL A 343 11.45 23.64 -6.70
N GLY A 344 10.11 23.70 -6.72
CA GLY A 344 9.24 22.54 -6.40
C GLY A 344 9.25 21.99 -4.97
N GLY A 345 8.31 22.42 -4.12
CA GLY A 345 8.12 21.86 -2.77
C GLY A 345 7.61 20.41 -2.78
N GLY A 346 6.40 20.19 -3.28
CA GLY A 346 5.75 18.87 -3.38
C GLY A 346 6.30 18.00 -4.53
N ILE A 347 5.85 18.26 -5.76
CA ILE A 347 6.21 17.50 -6.96
C ILE A 347 6.86 18.40 -8.02
N TYR A 348 7.92 17.93 -8.66
CA TYR A 348 8.49 18.52 -9.87
C TYR A 348 8.44 17.54 -11.05
N ASN A 349 7.80 17.95 -12.14
CA ASN A 349 7.64 17.18 -13.38
C ASN A 349 8.45 17.84 -14.50
N TYR A 350 9.40 17.10 -15.05
CA TYR A 350 10.40 17.60 -15.98
C TYR A 350 10.43 16.80 -17.28
N SER A 351 10.59 17.49 -18.42
CA SER A 351 10.93 16.91 -19.72
C SER A 351 10.03 15.75 -20.13
N SER A 352 8.81 16.07 -20.56
CA SER A 352 7.79 15.09 -20.96
C SER A 352 7.32 14.16 -19.83
N SER A 353 7.15 14.73 -18.63
CA SER A 353 6.55 14.02 -17.49
C SER A 353 5.09 14.40 -17.33
N SER A 354 4.20 13.41 -17.31
CA SER A 354 2.74 13.59 -17.36
C SER A 354 2.06 12.73 -16.29
N PRO A 355 2.17 13.08 -14.99
CA PRO A 355 1.60 12.30 -13.91
C PRO A 355 0.07 12.44 -13.82
N THR A 356 -0.57 11.43 -13.27
CA THR A 356 -1.95 11.52 -12.76
C THR A 356 -1.92 11.64 -11.24
N VAL A 357 -2.48 12.73 -10.71
CA VAL A 357 -2.50 13.05 -9.27
C VAL A 357 -3.96 13.12 -8.83
N SER A 358 -4.36 12.27 -7.88
CA SER A 358 -5.77 12.13 -7.47
C SER A 358 -5.94 11.89 -5.97
N ASN A 359 -7.00 12.44 -5.38
CA ASN A 359 -7.30 12.37 -3.94
C ASN A 359 -6.16 12.89 -3.02
N CYS A 360 -5.28 13.74 -3.54
CA CYS A 360 -4.03 14.12 -2.86
C CYS A 360 -4.15 15.42 -2.05
N ILE A 361 -3.42 15.47 -0.94
CA ILE A 361 -3.33 16.65 -0.05
C ILE A 361 -1.93 17.25 -0.14
N PHE A 362 -1.84 18.54 -0.47
CA PHE A 362 -0.63 19.34 -0.47
C PHE A 362 -0.73 20.40 0.63
N SER A 363 0.00 20.23 1.72
CA SER A 363 -0.11 21.03 2.95
C SER A 363 1.22 21.66 3.34
N GLY A 364 1.30 22.98 3.43
CA GLY A 364 2.44 23.66 4.09
C GLY A 364 3.80 23.53 3.40
N ASN A 365 3.86 22.98 2.18
CA ASN A 365 5.11 22.85 1.42
C ASN A 365 5.70 24.23 1.08
N LEU A 366 7.02 24.31 0.89
CA LEU A 366 7.76 25.56 0.70
C LEU A 366 8.55 25.57 -0.62
N GLY A 367 8.13 26.44 -1.55
CA GLY A 367 8.78 26.67 -2.84
C GLY A 367 9.70 27.90 -2.84
N SER A 368 10.91 27.76 -2.29
CA SER A 368 12.00 28.78 -2.28
C SER A 368 11.87 29.95 -1.31
N GLU A 369 13.03 30.56 -1.02
CA GLU A 369 13.18 31.95 -0.58
C GLU A 369 13.94 32.83 -1.61
N SER A 370 14.52 32.26 -2.68
CA SER A 370 15.23 33.02 -3.72
C SER A 370 15.39 32.25 -5.05
N GLY A 371 14.42 32.33 -5.97
CA GLY A 371 14.52 31.68 -7.28
C GLY A 371 13.48 32.17 -8.30
N ASN A 372 13.69 31.86 -9.59
CA ASN A 372 12.66 32.02 -10.62
C ASN A 372 11.85 30.72 -10.74
N SER A 373 10.53 30.81 -10.90
CA SER A 373 9.58 29.68 -11.12
C SER A 373 9.62 28.61 -10.02
N SER A 374 8.75 28.76 -9.01
CA SER A 374 8.94 28.18 -7.67
C SER A 374 7.67 27.61 -7.03
N ALA A 375 6.79 26.93 -7.77
CA ALA A 375 5.58 26.37 -7.17
C ALA A 375 5.85 25.47 -5.94
N ALA A 376 5.09 25.72 -4.88
CA ALA A 376 5.19 24.94 -3.65
C ALA A 376 4.49 23.57 -3.72
N GLY A 377 3.43 23.44 -4.53
CA GLY A 377 2.68 22.20 -4.71
C GLY A 377 3.23 21.34 -5.85
N ILE A 378 2.91 21.71 -7.09
CA ILE A 378 3.29 21.00 -8.31
C ILE A 378 3.91 21.98 -9.31
N ASN A 379 5.09 21.66 -9.84
CA ASN A 379 5.71 22.38 -10.95
C ASN A 379 5.83 21.47 -12.18
N ASN A 380 5.37 21.95 -13.34
CA ASN A 380 5.44 21.27 -14.64
C ASN A 380 6.34 22.10 -15.57
N TYR A 381 7.42 21.48 -16.05
CA TYR A 381 8.46 22.16 -16.84
C TYR A 381 8.92 21.33 -18.04
N LEU A 382 9.03 21.97 -19.21
CA LEU A 382 9.35 21.34 -20.51
C LEU A 382 8.41 20.20 -20.90
N ASP A 383 7.42 20.52 -21.76
CA ASP A 383 6.54 19.53 -22.42
C ASP A 383 5.83 18.56 -21.44
N SER A 384 5.57 19.02 -20.21
CA SER A 384 5.06 18.20 -19.09
C SER A 384 3.58 18.49 -18.82
N HIS A 385 2.77 17.44 -18.62
CA HIS A 385 1.31 17.52 -18.71
C HIS A 385 0.60 16.81 -17.54
N ALA A 386 0.33 17.54 -16.45
CA ALA A 386 -0.28 16.95 -15.25
C ALA A 386 -1.82 16.86 -15.34
N LEU A 387 -2.39 15.73 -14.94
CA LEU A 387 -3.81 15.59 -14.62
C LEU A 387 -3.97 15.60 -13.09
N ILE A 388 -4.73 16.55 -12.57
CA ILE A 388 -4.91 16.82 -11.14
C ILE A 388 -6.40 16.76 -10.84
N THR A 389 -6.84 15.77 -10.07
CA THR A 389 -8.27 15.52 -9.79
C THR A 389 -8.50 15.36 -8.30
N ASN A 390 -9.59 15.90 -7.77
CA ASN A 390 -9.94 15.81 -6.35
C ASN A 390 -8.74 16.08 -5.40
N CYS A 391 -8.08 17.23 -5.51
CA CYS A 391 -6.88 17.55 -4.72
C CYS A 391 -7.05 18.83 -3.87
N LEU A 392 -6.46 18.79 -2.68
CA LEU A 392 -6.52 19.86 -1.69
C LEU A 392 -5.14 20.53 -1.51
N PHE A 393 -5.04 21.79 -1.92
CA PHE A 393 -3.82 22.60 -1.86
C PHE A 393 -3.99 23.69 -0.80
N VAL A 394 -3.39 23.49 0.39
CA VAL A 394 -3.65 24.34 1.57
C VAL A 394 -2.40 24.85 2.28
N GLY A 395 -2.34 26.17 2.49
CA GLY A 395 -1.27 26.82 3.25
C GLY A 395 0.15 26.58 2.70
N ASN A 396 0.32 26.19 1.44
CA ASN A 396 1.64 26.08 0.83
C ASN A 396 2.20 27.49 0.58
N GLN A 397 3.50 27.67 0.73
CA GLN A 397 4.18 28.97 0.63
C GLN A 397 5.21 28.93 -0.51
N ALA A 398 5.19 29.91 -1.41
CA ALA A 398 6.14 29.98 -2.52
C ALA A 398 6.79 31.36 -2.67
N PHE A 399 7.94 31.40 -3.34
CA PHE A 399 8.62 32.66 -3.63
C PHE A 399 7.96 33.43 -4.77
N GLN A 400 7.88 32.87 -5.99
CA GLN A 400 7.53 33.66 -7.20
C GLN A 400 6.38 33.10 -8.07
N ALA A 401 6.09 31.80 -8.01
CA ALA A 401 4.93 31.18 -8.66
C ALA A 401 4.24 30.32 -7.60
N GLY A 402 2.92 30.45 -7.41
CA GLY A 402 2.21 29.98 -6.21
C GLY A 402 2.30 28.48 -5.92
N VAL A 403 1.29 27.72 -6.34
CA VAL A 403 1.16 26.30 -5.95
C VAL A 403 1.07 25.35 -7.13
N LEU A 404 0.62 25.84 -8.28
CA LEU A 404 0.74 25.17 -9.57
C LEU A 404 1.47 26.09 -10.55
N ASP A 405 2.53 25.60 -11.18
CA ASP A 405 3.35 26.34 -12.15
C ASP A 405 3.52 25.48 -13.41
N ASN A 406 3.10 26.02 -14.56
CA ASN A 406 3.14 25.38 -15.87
C ASN A 406 4.01 26.24 -16.79
N TYR A 407 5.19 25.73 -17.16
CA TYR A 407 6.21 26.54 -17.84
C TYR A 407 6.82 25.83 -19.06
N ASN A 408 6.79 26.54 -20.21
CA ASN A 408 7.35 26.11 -21.50
C ASN A 408 6.71 24.83 -22.07
N ASN A 409 5.65 25.04 -22.86
CA ASN A 409 4.82 24.03 -23.54
C ASN A 409 4.19 22.97 -22.62
N CYS A 410 3.97 23.31 -21.35
CA CYS A 410 3.34 22.42 -20.38
C CYS A 410 1.81 22.56 -20.38
N SER A 411 1.14 21.64 -19.69
CA SER A 411 -0.27 21.83 -19.35
C SER A 411 -0.67 21.25 -18.00
N ALA A 412 -1.77 21.77 -17.46
CA ALA A 412 -2.48 21.14 -16.35
C ALA A 412 -3.98 21.05 -16.65
N ALA A 413 -4.56 19.87 -16.39
CA ALA A 413 -6.00 19.68 -16.27
C ALA A 413 -6.34 19.54 -14.78
N VAL A 414 -7.24 20.39 -14.27
CA VAL A 414 -7.54 20.51 -12.84
C VAL A 414 -9.04 20.39 -12.61
N THR A 415 -9.47 19.35 -11.89
CA THR A 415 -10.90 19.04 -11.70
C THR A 415 -11.20 18.75 -10.23
N ASN A 416 -12.29 19.30 -9.69
CA ASN A 416 -12.74 19.06 -8.30
C ASN A 416 -11.66 19.44 -7.24
N CYS A 417 -10.89 20.52 -7.45
CA CYS A 417 -9.76 20.86 -6.59
C CYS A 417 -10.00 22.11 -5.75
N THR A 418 -9.47 22.14 -4.51
CA THR A 418 -9.54 23.32 -3.63
C THR A 418 -8.15 23.89 -3.37
N PHE A 419 -7.94 25.16 -3.72
CA PHE A 419 -6.75 25.94 -3.41
C PHE A 419 -7.10 27.00 -2.36
N ASN A 420 -6.67 26.82 -1.10
CA ASN A 420 -6.99 27.75 -0.02
C ASN A 420 -5.79 28.17 0.86
N ARG A 421 -5.76 29.44 1.28
CA ARG A 421 -4.76 30.01 2.22
C ARG A 421 -3.29 29.88 1.80
N ASN A 422 -3.02 29.50 0.56
CA ASN A 422 -1.66 29.44 0.04
C ASN A 422 -1.07 30.85 -0.07
N TYR A 423 0.25 30.95 0.07
CA TYR A 423 0.97 32.21 0.21
C TYR A 423 2.09 32.38 -0.81
N GLN A 424 2.29 33.62 -1.25
CA GLN A 424 3.38 34.01 -2.14
C GLN A 424 4.14 35.19 -1.52
N THR A 425 5.46 35.10 -1.40
CA THR A 425 6.29 36.13 -0.73
C THR A 425 6.87 37.18 -1.68
N TYR A 426 6.90 36.93 -2.98
CA TYR A 426 7.47 37.83 -4.00
C TYR A 426 6.83 37.60 -5.38
N GLY A 427 7.13 38.43 -6.38
CA GLY A 427 6.69 38.18 -7.76
C GLY A 427 5.33 38.80 -8.12
N PRO A 428 4.56 38.23 -9.07
CA PRO A 428 3.46 38.95 -9.73
C PRO A 428 2.04 38.62 -9.22
N ASN A 429 1.90 37.96 -8.06
CA ASN A 429 0.64 37.58 -7.40
C ASN A 429 -0.20 36.51 -8.15
N GLN A 430 0.36 35.30 -8.30
CA GLN A 430 -0.28 34.13 -8.93
C GLN A 430 -0.36 32.91 -8.00
N ILE A 431 -1.55 32.34 -7.85
CA ILE A 431 -1.74 31.02 -7.22
C ILE A 431 -1.47 29.90 -8.22
N ILE A 432 -1.82 30.14 -9.49
CA ILE A 432 -1.51 29.28 -10.63
C ILE A 432 -0.79 30.12 -11.68
N TYR A 433 0.40 29.70 -12.09
CA TYR A 433 1.24 30.41 -13.05
C TYR A 433 1.32 29.62 -14.36
N ASN A 434 1.01 30.25 -15.50
CA ASN A 434 1.09 29.62 -16.82
C ASN A 434 1.92 30.49 -17.77
N PHE A 435 3.08 30.00 -18.21
CA PHE A 435 3.95 30.70 -19.17
C PHE A 435 4.26 29.81 -20.38
N ASP A 436 3.88 30.31 -21.58
CA ASP A 436 3.87 29.55 -22.83
C ASP A 436 3.28 28.12 -22.65
N SER A 437 2.19 28.01 -21.89
CA SER A 437 1.59 26.75 -21.39
C SER A 437 0.06 26.87 -21.26
N SER A 438 -0.64 25.76 -21.01
CA SER A 438 -2.12 25.76 -20.95
C SER A 438 -2.72 25.23 -19.64
N LEU A 439 -3.80 25.86 -19.18
CA LEU A 439 -4.62 25.39 -18.07
C LEU A 439 -6.04 25.05 -18.57
N VAL A 440 -6.58 23.93 -18.10
CA VAL A 440 -8.02 23.65 -18.11
C VAL A 440 -8.44 23.40 -16.67
N MET A 441 -9.43 24.14 -16.17
CA MET A 441 -9.93 24.01 -14.80
C MET A 441 -11.45 23.88 -14.77
N THR A 442 -11.97 22.89 -14.04
CA THR A 442 -13.41 22.69 -13.81
C THR A 442 -13.72 22.35 -12.36
N ASN A 443 -14.95 22.66 -11.91
CA ASN A 443 -15.52 22.25 -10.62
C ASN A 443 -14.60 22.57 -9.42
N SER A 444 -13.83 23.66 -9.46
CA SER A 444 -12.73 23.92 -8.53
C SER A 444 -12.91 25.22 -7.74
N VAL A 445 -12.30 25.31 -6.57
CA VAL A 445 -12.38 26.47 -5.68
C VAL A 445 -10.99 27.09 -5.49
N VAL A 446 -10.84 28.37 -5.84
CA VAL A 446 -9.58 29.13 -5.75
C VAL A 446 -9.83 30.38 -4.92
N TRP A 447 -9.76 30.23 -3.59
CA TRP A 447 -10.18 31.26 -2.64
C TRP A 447 -9.21 31.44 -1.47
N GLY A 448 -9.06 32.67 -0.97
CA GLY A 448 -8.30 32.97 0.26
C GLY A 448 -6.78 32.88 0.13
N ASN A 449 -6.24 32.80 -1.10
CA ASN A 449 -4.81 32.73 -1.39
C ASN A 449 -4.21 34.16 -1.47
N ARG A 450 -3.02 34.41 -0.91
CA ARG A 450 -2.49 35.78 -0.71
C ARG A 450 -1.00 36.00 -1.03
N ALA A 451 -0.67 37.22 -1.45
CA ALA A 451 0.65 37.84 -1.28
C ALA A 451 0.46 39.13 -0.47
N ASP A 452 0.97 39.18 0.75
CA ASP A 452 0.63 40.17 1.77
C ASP A 452 -0.91 40.40 1.86
N THR A 453 -1.40 41.53 1.35
CA THR A 453 -2.82 41.89 1.30
C THR A 453 -3.55 41.48 0.03
N ASP A 454 -2.81 41.17 -1.03
CA ASP A 454 -3.32 41.03 -2.38
C ASP A 454 -3.79 39.60 -2.66
N ILE A 455 -4.88 39.45 -3.42
CA ILE A 455 -5.41 38.15 -3.85
C ILE A 455 -4.49 37.54 -4.90
N LEU A 456 -4.17 36.26 -4.77
CA LEU A 456 -3.44 35.52 -5.79
C LEU A 456 -4.37 35.04 -6.91
N THR A 457 -3.98 35.32 -8.15
CA THR A 457 -4.82 35.11 -9.35
C THR A 457 -4.35 33.92 -10.19
N ILE A 458 -5.17 33.49 -11.15
CA ILE A 458 -4.74 32.58 -12.22
C ILE A 458 -4.01 33.41 -13.28
N GLY A 459 -2.69 33.26 -13.36
CA GLY A 459 -1.84 34.00 -14.28
C GLY A 459 -1.68 33.32 -15.63
N VAL A 460 -1.71 34.12 -16.70
CA VAL A 460 -1.60 33.68 -18.10
C VAL A 460 -0.61 34.60 -18.82
N PHE A 461 0.55 34.07 -19.21
CA PHE A 461 1.68 34.84 -19.73
C PHE A 461 2.25 34.29 -21.04
N GLY A 462 2.86 35.15 -21.86
CA GLY A 462 3.41 34.76 -23.16
C GLY A 462 2.30 34.35 -24.14
N THR A 463 2.38 33.14 -24.64
CA THR A 463 1.39 32.49 -25.53
C THR A 463 0.36 31.63 -24.79
N SER A 464 0.39 31.61 -23.46
CA SER A 464 -0.46 30.75 -22.63
C SER A 464 -1.97 30.92 -22.85
N THR A 465 -2.71 29.87 -22.51
CA THR A 465 -4.17 29.87 -22.39
C THR A 465 -4.62 29.35 -21.03
N ALA A 466 -5.79 29.77 -20.59
CA ALA A 466 -6.49 29.17 -19.46
C ALA A 466 -7.99 29.16 -19.76
N ASP A 467 -8.59 27.96 -19.76
CA ASP A 467 -10.04 27.76 -19.79
C ASP A 467 -10.49 27.33 -18.39
N VAL A 468 -11.51 28.01 -17.85
CA VAL A 468 -11.97 27.83 -16.47
C VAL A 468 -13.48 27.89 -16.49
N SER A 469 -14.16 26.81 -16.08
CA SER A 469 -15.62 26.75 -15.99
C SER A 469 -16.08 26.09 -14.69
N TYR A 470 -17.31 26.37 -14.28
CA TYR A 470 -17.94 25.84 -13.06
C TYR A 470 -17.02 25.91 -11.83
N SER A 471 -16.29 27.01 -11.67
CA SER A 471 -15.27 27.16 -10.62
C SER A 471 -15.43 28.50 -9.90
N ASP A 472 -15.29 28.49 -8.58
CA ASP A 472 -15.35 29.69 -7.73
C ASP A 472 -13.94 30.27 -7.56
N VAL A 473 -13.73 31.50 -8.04
CA VAL A 473 -12.39 32.12 -8.12
C VAL A 473 -12.45 33.53 -7.54
N GLU A 474 -11.67 33.78 -6.49
CA GLU A 474 -11.69 35.05 -5.76
C GLU A 474 -11.23 36.23 -6.63
N GLY A 475 -12.09 37.25 -6.77
CA GLY A 475 -11.91 38.37 -7.69
C GLY A 475 -12.45 38.11 -9.10
N GLY A 476 -13.01 36.92 -9.33
CA GLY A 476 -13.74 36.52 -10.53
C GLY A 476 -12.87 36.02 -11.69
N TYR A 477 -13.37 35.01 -12.40
CA TYR A 477 -12.78 34.52 -13.64
C TYR A 477 -13.82 34.30 -14.74
N ALA A 478 -13.51 34.72 -15.97
CA ALA A 478 -14.45 34.63 -17.09
C ALA A 478 -14.61 33.19 -17.59
N GLY A 479 -15.84 32.66 -17.58
CA GLY A 479 -16.17 31.33 -18.07
C GLY A 479 -17.64 30.95 -17.81
N THR A 480 -18.05 29.78 -18.29
CA THR A 480 -19.38 29.22 -18.01
C THR A 480 -19.45 28.76 -16.56
N GLY A 481 -20.50 29.13 -15.82
CA GLY A 481 -20.74 28.61 -14.46
C GLY A 481 -19.78 29.09 -13.35
N ASN A 482 -18.80 29.95 -13.66
CA ASN A 482 -17.88 30.44 -12.63
C ASN A 482 -18.54 31.37 -11.62
N LEU A 483 -18.01 31.34 -10.40
CA LEU A 483 -18.44 32.15 -9.27
C LEU A 483 -17.31 33.11 -8.80
N ASP A 484 -17.71 34.12 -8.03
CA ASP A 484 -16.85 35.02 -7.25
C ASP A 484 -17.58 35.31 -5.93
N SER A 485 -17.65 34.30 -5.07
CA SER A 485 -18.38 34.37 -3.80
C SER A 485 -17.60 33.62 -2.72
N ASN A 486 -17.75 33.99 -1.45
CA ASN A 486 -17.05 33.26 -0.39
C ASN A 486 -17.55 31.79 -0.35
N PRO A 487 -16.68 30.77 -0.47
CA PRO A 487 -17.06 29.36 -0.41
C PRO A 487 -17.72 28.93 0.91
N LEU A 488 -17.64 29.75 1.95
CA LEU A 488 -18.13 29.44 3.30
C LEU A 488 -17.64 28.07 3.77
N PHE A 489 -16.32 27.91 3.94
CA PHE A 489 -15.79 26.69 4.58
C PHE A 489 -16.31 26.56 6.03
N ALA A 490 -16.64 25.33 6.44
CA ALA A 490 -17.43 25.04 7.63
C ALA A 490 -16.75 25.41 8.97
N GLY A 491 -15.42 25.50 9.00
CA GLY A 491 -14.59 25.83 10.16
C GLY A 491 -14.80 27.23 10.78
N ASN A 492 -15.94 27.45 11.42
CA ASN A 492 -16.22 28.60 12.28
C ASN A 492 -17.07 28.21 13.52
N PRO A 493 -16.50 28.21 14.74
CA PRO A 493 -15.15 28.66 15.08
C PRO A 493 -14.07 27.65 14.71
N ALA A 494 -13.04 28.11 14.00
CA ALA A 494 -11.75 27.44 13.95
C ALA A 494 -11.22 27.22 15.39
N PHE A 495 -10.79 26.01 15.75
CA PHE A 495 -10.23 25.78 17.09
C PHE A 495 -8.93 26.58 17.24
N SER A 496 -8.85 27.43 18.25
CA SER A 496 -7.70 28.31 18.49
C SER A 496 -7.36 28.42 19.97
N GLY A 497 -6.08 28.48 20.29
CA GLY A 497 -5.59 28.58 21.66
C GLY A 497 -4.14 29.07 21.71
N THR A 498 -3.35 28.60 22.67
CA THR A 498 -1.96 29.03 22.86
C THR A 498 -1.11 27.89 23.39
N TRP A 499 0.07 27.65 22.80
CA TRP A 499 0.89 26.49 23.19
C TRP A 499 1.46 26.62 24.60
N THR A 500 1.11 25.66 25.44
CA THR A 500 1.52 25.58 26.86
C THR A 500 2.87 24.91 27.07
N ALA A 501 3.44 24.29 26.03
CA ALA A 501 4.76 23.68 26.00
C ALA A 501 5.47 23.98 24.66
N ALA A 502 6.77 23.69 24.59
CA ALA A 502 7.48 23.68 23.31
C ALA A 502 7.08 22.42 22.51
N PRO A 503 6.98 22.49 21.16
CA PRO A 503 6.70 21.31 20.34
C PRO A 503 7.77 20.21 20.50
N VAL A 504 7.36 18.95 20.35
CA VAL A 504 8.24 17.78 20.44
C VAL A 504 8.17 16.99 19.14
N TYR A 505 9.27 16.95 18.39
CA TYR A 505 9.38 16.13 17.18
C TYR A 505 9.79 14.69 17.50
N SER A 506 9.23 13.74 16.76
CA SER A 506 9.61 12.32 16.78
C SER A 506 10.11 11.87 15.40
N SER A 507 11.41 11.60 15.32
CA SER A 507 12.06 11.01 14.15
C SER A 507 11.69 9.53 13.92
N THR A 508 10.90 8.91 14.82
CA THR A 508 10.35 7.56 14.63
C THR A 508 9.11 7.58 13.72
N PHE A 509 8.32 8.66 13.77
CA PHE A 509 7.03 8.76 13.07
C PHE A 509 6.97 9.88 12.02
N GLY A 510 7.99 10.73 11.91
CA GLY A 510 7.97 11.88 10.99
C GLY A 510 7.01 13.00 11.41
N GLN A 511 6.73 13.11 12.71
CA GLN A 511 5.63 13.91 13.27
C GLN A 511 6.07 14.78 14.47
N THR A 512 5.40 15.92 14.68
CA THR A 512 5.55 16.78 15.87
C THR A 512 4.27 16.80 16.69
N THR A 513 4.39 16.61 18.02
CA THR A 513 3.31 16.85 18.99
C THR A 513 3.39 18.27 19.56
N LEU A 514 2.24 18.93 19.66
CA LEU A 514 2.04 20.27 20.24
C LEU A 514 0.98 20.19 21.35
N THR A 515 1.14 20.97 22.43
CA THR A 515 0.33 20.83 23.66
C THR A 515 -0.33 22.15 24.08
N ASP A 516 -1.65 22.16 24.17
CA ASP A 516 -2.44 23.17 24.87
C ASP A 516 -3.15 22.53 26.07
N SER A 517 -2.57 22.74 27.25
CA SER A 517 -3.05 22.20 28.54
C SER A 517 -4.37 22.84 29.01
N ALA A 518 -4.88 23.85 28.29
CA ALA A 518 -6.19 24.45 28.53
C ALA A 518 -7.23 24.03 27.47
N ALA A 519 -6.84 23.30 26.41
CA ALA A 519 -7.78 22.73 25.46
C ALA A 519 -8.63 21.60 26.09
N THR A 520 -9.79 21.36 25.51
CA THR A 520 -10.72 20.29 25.89
C THR A 520 -11.33 19.67 24.63
N TRP A 521 -10.46 19.26 23.71
CA TRP A 521 -10.85 18.63 22.45
C TRP A 521 -11.48 17.24 22.65
N THR A 522 -12.24 16.78 21.65
CA THR A 522 -12.63 15.37 21.58
C THR A 522 -11.49 14.60 20.91
N PRO A 523 -10.94 13.53 21.52
CA PRO A 523 -9.88 12.73 20.91
C PRO A 523 -10.26 12.22 19.51
N GLY A 524 -9.29 12.23 18.59
CA GLY A 524 -9.50 11.87 17.18
C GLY A 524 -10.27 12.88 16.32
N ALA A 525 -11.11 13.74 16.91
CA ALA A 525 -12.01 14.65 16.17
C ALA A 525 -11.31 15.80 15.41
N LEU A 526 -9.98 15.91 15.48
CA LEU A 526 -9.16 16.86 14.72
C LEU A 526 -8.30 16.16 13.65
N ALA A 527 -8.29 14.82 13.58
CA ALA A 527 -7.56 14.10 12.54
C ALA A 527 -8.06 14.49 11.14
N GLY A 528 -7.15 14.68 10.19
CA GLY A 528 -7.48 15.18 8.85
C GLY A 528 -7.75 16.69 8.75
N MET A 529 -7.85 17.41 9.87
CA MET A 529 -7.86 18.89 9.87
C MET A 529 -6.46 19.47 9.68
N PHE A 530 -6.38 20.79 9.49
CA PHE A 530 -5.16 21.51 9.16
C PHE A 530 -4.79 22.53 10.25
N LEU A 531 -3.68 22.28 10.94
CA LEU A 531 -3.13 23.16 11.97
C LEU A 531 -2.23 24.22 11.32
N ASN A 532 -2.47 25.50 11.61
CA ASN A 532 -1.41 26.49 11.59
C ASN A 532 -0.84 26.61 13.02
N PRO A 533 0.41 26.17 13.27
CA PRO A 533 0.96 26.16 14.62
C PRO A 533 1.45 27.54 15.09
N ASP A 534 1.51 28.56 14.23
CA ASP A 534 1.63 29.97 14.63
C ASP A 534 0.87 30.88 13.65
N ILE A 535 -0.13 31.63 14.14
CA ILE A 535 -0.94 32.53 13.32
C ILE A 535 -0.15 33.69 12.66
N ALA A 536 1.11 33.94 13.04
CA ALA A 536 1.97 34.91 12.35
C ALA A 536 2.59 34.37 11.05
N GLN A 537 2.60 33.05 10.82
CA GLN A 537 2.93 32.44 9.53
C GLN A 537 1.68 32.00 8.76
N HIS A 538 1.86 31.64 7.49
CA HIS A 538 0.78 31.25 6.58
C HIS A 538 0.64 29.73 6.38
N ARG A 539 1.59 28.93 6.88
CA ARG A 539 1.63 27.48 6.64
C ARG A 539 0.54 26.70 7.38
N LEU A 540 0.20 25.55 6.81
CA LEU A 540 -0.76 24.60 7.36
C LEU A 540 -0.17 23.19 7.30
N PHE A 541 -0.32 22.43 8.37
CA PHE A 541 0.18 21.06 8.51
C PHE A 541 -1.01 20.13 8.85
N LEU A 542 -1.06 18.97 8.19
CA LEU A 542 -2.14 18.01 8.42
C LEU A 542 -2.00 17.39 9.82
N VAL A 543 -3.09 17.41 10.58
CA VAL A 543 -3.22 16.72 11.86
C VAL A 543 -3.33 15.21 11.60
N ALA A 544 -2.38 14.46 12.16
CA ALA A 544 -2.39 13.01 12.18
C ALA A 544 -3.36 12.48 13.25
N ALA A 545 -3.30 13.03 14.46
CA ALA A 545 -4.14 12.64 15.60
C ALA A 545 -4.22 13.74 16.66
N ASN A 546 -5.16 13.61 17.60
CA ASN A 546 -5.25 14.47 18.79
C ASN A 546 -5.81 13.70 20.00
N ASP A 547 -5.41 14.13 21.21
CA ASP A 547 -6.14 13.85 22.45
C ASP A 547 -6.97 15.09 22.87
N ALA A 548 -7.32 15.23 24.16
CA ALA A 548 -8.05 16.39 24.65
C ALA A 548 -7.22 17.69 24.74
N THR A 549 -5.89 17.57 24.76
CA THR A 549 -4.89 18.60 25.08
C THR A 549 -3.66 18.60 24.17
N THR A 550 -3.37 17.50 23.48
CA THR A 550 -2.30 17.43 22.47
C THR A 550 -2.86 17.24 21.06
N VAL A 551 -2.12 17.76 20.09
CA VAL A 551 -2.32 17.51 18.66
C VAL A 551 -0.99 17.12 18.04
N THR A 552 -1.00 16.10 17.19
CA THR A 552 0.18 15.62 16.48
C THR A 552 0.00 15.88 14.99
N VAL A 553 0.98 16.55 14.37
CA VAL A 553 1.02 16.86 12.94
C VAL A 553 2.15 16.14 12.24
N TRP A 554 1.99 15.90 10.94
CA TRP A 554 3.08 15.49 10.07
C TRP A 554 4.06 16.64 9.80
N SER A 555 5.34 16.28 9.61
CA SER A 555 6.51 17.16 9.48
C SER A 555 7.02 17.71 10.81
N ASP A 556 8.32 18.00 10.87
CA ASP A 556 8.91 18.77 11.96
C ASP A 556 8.42 20.23 11.89
N VAL A 557 7.74 20.70 12.95
CA VAL A 557 7.33 22.10 13.11
C VAL A 557 7.97 22.77 14.33
N THR A 558 8.99 22.16 14.95
CA THR A 558 9.68 22.71 16.15
C THR A 558 10.39 24.04 15.89
N GLY A 559 10.84 24.29 14.67
CA GLY A 559 11.35 25.59 14.23
C GLY A 559 10.29 26.62 13.85
N LEU A 560 9.00 26.24 13.89
CA LEU A 560 7.88 27.01 13.34
C LEU A 560 6.81 27.38 14.39
N ALA A 561 6.96 26.94 15.64
CA ALA A 561 6.12 27.30 16.77
C ALA A 561 6.84 27.08 18.10
N ALA A 562 6.50 27.89 19.10
CA ALA A 562 7.05 27.87 20.44
C ALA A 562 5.93 27.97 21.50
N SER A 563 6.30 27.75 22.77
CA SER A 563 5.36 27.98 23.88
C SER A 563 5.05 29.47 24.02
N GLY A 564 3.75 29.79 24.04
CA GLY A 564 3.24 31.17 24.01
C GLY A 564 2.73 31.62 22.64
N ASP A 565 3.01 30.88 21.56
CA ASP A 565 2.47 31.20 20.24
C ASP A 565 0.99 30.81 20.14
N SER A 566 0.24 31.59 19.36
CA SER A 566 -1.20 31.39 19.15
C SER A 566 -1.42 30.58 17.87
N TYR A 567 -2.25 29.54 17.93
CA TYR A 567 -2.50 28.63 16.80
C TYR A 567 -3.95 28.70 16.32
N ARG A 568 -4.22 28.08 15.15
CA ARG A 568 -5.59 27.77 14.70
C ARG A 568 -5.63 26.43 13.97
N ILE A 569 -6.74 25.70 14.08
CA ILE A 569 -7.03 24.48 13.33
C ILE A 569 -8.22 24.76 12.41
N LEU A 570 -8.13 24.29 11.15
CA LEU A 570 -9.07 24.56 10.07
C LEU A 570 -9.48 23.28 9.35
N ASP A 571 -10.70 23.26 8.86
CA ASP A 571 -11.18 22.37 7.80
C ASP A 571 -11.49 23.16 6.52
N PHE A 572 -11.75 22.43 5.44
CA PHE A 572 -12.17 22.97 4.14
C PHE A 572 -13.39 22.22 3.58
N TYR A 573 -14.21 21.65 4.47
CA TYR A 573 -15.56 21.21 4.15
C TYR A 573 -16.42 22.42 3.76
N LEU A 574 -17.37 22.25 2.83
CA LEU A 574 -18.35 23.29 2.50
C LEU A 574 -19.40 23.37 3.62
N SER A 575 -19.70 24.59 4.08
CA SER A 575 -20.76 24.84 5.06
C SER A 575 -22.12 24.45 4.49
N GLN A 576 -22.88 23.60 5.18
CA GLN A 576 -24.25 23.26 4.84
C GLN A 576 -25.16 23.32 6.07
N THR A 577 -26.32 23.96 5.95
CA THR A 577 -27.30 24.06 7.04
C THR A 577 -27.86 22.69 7.44
N ALA A 578 -27.93 21.75 6.48
CA ALA A 578 -28.30 20.36 6.73
C ALA A 578 -27.29 19.61 7.63
N ALA A 579 -25.99 19.94 7.53
CA ALA A 579 -24.93 19.43 8.40
C ALA A 579 -24.78 20.24 9.71
N GLY A 580 -25.63 21.25 9.92
CA GLY A 580 -25.70 22.05 11.15
C GLY A 580 -24.92 23.37 11.13
N GLN A 581 -24.32 23.77 10.01
CA GLN A 581 -23.67 25.08 9.91
C GLN A 581 -24.67 26.24 9.72
N GLY A 582 -24.17 27.48 9.83
CA GLY A 582 -25.01 28.69 9.86
C GLY A 582 -25.53 29.19 8.50
N ALA A 583 -25.04 28.65 7.38
CA ALA A 583 -25.45 28.98 6.02
C ALA A 583 -25.05 27.85 5.05
N ASP A 584 -25.68 27.81 3.89
CA ASP A 584 -25.26 26.93 2.79
C ASP A 584 -24.22 27.64 1.93
N SER A 585 -23.18 26.91 1.53
CA SER A 585 -22.11 27.38 0.65
C SER A 585 -22.63 27.64 -0.77
N PRO A 586 -22.15 28.69 -1.47
CA PRO A 586 -22.49 28.93 -2.88
C PRO A 586 -21.87 27.89 -3.83
N CYS A 587 -20.95 27.05 -3.36
CA CYS A 587 -20.28 26.00 -4.12
C CYS A 587 -21.06 24.68 -4.17
N VAL A 588 -22.18 24.57 -3.44
CA VAL A 588 -22.99 23.35 -3.33
C VAL A 588 -23.98 23.24 -4.50
N ASP A 589 -24.16 22.03 -5.05
CA ASP A 589 -24.95 21.75 -6.27
C ASP A 589 -24.52 22.60 -7.50
N ALA A 590 -23.28 23.12 -7.52
CA ALA A 590 -22.89 24.23 -8.39
C ALA A 590 -21.92 23.87 -9.55
N GLY A 591 -21.42 22.64 -9.59
CA GLY A 591 -20.52 22.13 -10.63
C GLY A 591 -21.17 21.93 -12.01
N GLY A 592 -20.37 21.48 -12.98
CA GLY A 592 -20.79 21.34 -14.38
C GLY A 592 -21.43 20.02 -14.79
N ASP A 593 -21.19 18.96 -14.01
CA ASP A 593 -21.56 17.57 -14.31
C ASP A 593 -22.18 16.89 -13.07
N LEU A 594 -22.58 15.62 -13.19
CA LEU A 594 -23.09 14.84 -12.06
C LEU A 594 -21.95 14.25 -11.21
N ALA A 595 -22.15 14.16 -9.90
CA ALA A 595 -21.18 13.54 -8.97
C ALA A 595 -20.82 12.10 -9.41
N SER A 596 -21.82 11.31 -9.83
CA SER A 596 -21.65 9.95 -10.34
C SER A 596 -20.85 9.85 -11.64
N ASP A 597 -20.94 10.87 -12.50
CA ASP A 597 -20.24 10.89 -13.80
C ASP A 597 -18.74 11.22 -13.61
N LEU A 598 -18.38 11.75 -12.44
CA LEU A 598 -17.01 12.05 -12.00
C LEU A 598 -16.48 11.06 -10.95
N GLY A 599 -17.28 10.07 -10.52
CA GLY A 599 -16.93 9.11 -9.46
C GLY A 599 -16.83 9.72 -8.05
N LEU A 600 -17.49 10.86 -7.82
CA LEU A 600 -17.52 11.56 -6.53
C LEU A 600 -18.73 11.24 -5.64
N ASP A 601 -19.67 10.43 -6.13
CA ASP A 601 -20.81 9.91 -5.36
C ASP A 601 -20.43 8.93 -4.25
N ALA A 602 -19.14 8.61 -4.10
CA ALA A 602 -18.52 7.90 -2.97
C ALA A 602 -17.77 8.82 -1.98
N TYR A 603 -17.79 10.14 -2.18
CA TYR A 603 -17.06 11.13 -1.40
C TYR A 603 -18.00 12.25 -0.89
N THR A 604 -17.51 13.18 -0.06
CA THR A 604 -18.32 14.24 0.56
C THR A 604 -17.59 15.58 0.66
N THR A 605 -18.34 16.68 0.54
CA THR A 605 -17.87 18.03 0.92
C THR A 605 -18.28 18.42 2.35
N ARG A 606 -18.96 17.53 3.09
CA ARG A 606 -19.72 17.88 4.30
C ARG A 606 -19.10 17.34 5.58
N THR A 607 -19.23 18.11 6.67
CA THR A 607 -18.76 17.73 8.01
C THR A 607 -19.53 16.56 8.65
N ASP A 608 -20.65 16.13 8.05
CA ASP A 608 -21.52 15.06 8.57
C ASP A 608 -21.42 13.74 7.77
N GLY A 609 -20.47 13.64 6.83
CA GLY A 609 -20.18 12.41 6.10
C GLY A 609 -21.20 12.03 5.02
N VAL A 610 -22.23 12.85 4.79
CA VAL A 610 -23.24 12.58 3.75
C VAL A 610 -22.60 12.75 2.37
N LEU A 611 -22.67 11.69 1.56
CA LEU A 611 -22.08 11.65 0.22
C LEU A 611 -22.69 12.71 -0.71
N ASP A 612 -21.88 13.20 -1.67
CA ASP A 612 -22.38 14.07 -2.74
C ASP A 612 -23.31 13.29 -3.70
N SER A 613 -24.32 13.96 -4.24
CA SER A 613 -25.32 13.33 -5.11
C SER A 613 -26.11 14.34 -5.94
N GLY A 614 -26.21 14.10 -7.24
CA GLY A 614 -26.86 15.03 -8.17
C GLY A 614 -25.82 15.83 -8.93
N THR A 615 -26.00 17.15 -9.04
CA THR A 615 -24.97 18.05 -9.59
C THR A 615 -23.80 18.09 -8.61
N VAL A 616 -22.58 17.90 -9.10
CA VAL A 616 -21.40 17.85 -8.22
C VAL A 616 -21.17 19.18 -7.49
N ASP A 617 -20.72 19.12 -6.24
CA ASP A 617 -20.21 20.30 -5.53
C ASP A 617 -18.90 20.83 -6.17
N MET A 618 -18.58 22.11 -5.99
CA MET A 618 -17.26 22.64 -6.39
C MET A 618 -16.20 22.40 -5.32
N GLY A 619 -15.06 21.83 -5.74
CA GLY A 619 -13.84 21.71 -4.94
C GLY A 619 -13.54 20.29 -4.46
N TYR A 620 -12.61 20.20 -3.52
CA TYR A 620 -12.14 18.95 -2.94
C TYR A 620 -13.23 18.22 -2.13
N HIS A 621 -13.38 16.94 -2.42
CA HIS A 621 -14.25 16.00 -1.73
C HIS A 621 -13.42 15.03 -0.89
N TYR A 622 -13.78 14.93 0.38
CA TYR A 622 -13.20 14.05 1.38
C TYR A 622 -13.75 12.64 1.25
N GLN A 623 -12.94 11.63 1.58
CA GLN A 623 -13.45 10.28 1.83
C GLN A 623 -14.00 10.25 3.28
N PRO A 624 -15.23 9.75 3.52
CA PRO A 624 -15.86 9.74 4.85
C PRO A 624 -15.20 8.80 5.88
#